data_AF-A0A7K9H0P8-F1
#
_entry.id   AF-A0A7K9H0P8-F1
#
_cell.length_a   1.000
_cell.length_b   1.000
_cell.length_c   1.000
_cell.angle_alpha   90.00
_cell.angle_beta   90.00
_cell.angle_gamma   90.00
#
_symmetry.space_group_name_H-M   'P 1'
#
loop_
_entity.id
_entity.type
_entity.pdbx_description
1 polymer ?
#
loop_
_entity_poly.entity_id
_entity_poly.type
_entity_poly.pdbx_seq_one_letter_code
_entity_poly.pdbx_strand_id
1 'polypeptide(L)' 'VQCALNRPAFFAERLYYSMKGAGTDDSTLIRIVVTRSEIDLVQIKQMFTQMYQKTLATMIASDTSGDYRKLLLAIVG' A
#
# COMPACT_ATOMS: atom_id res chain seq x y z
N VAL A 1 -1.11 17.01 9.76
CA VAL A 1 -1.20 16.62 11.19
C VAL A 1 -1.25 15.10 11.39
N GLN A 2 -1.93 14.31 10.54
CA GLN A 2 -2.02 12.84 10.71
C GLN A 2 -0.68 12.08 10.73
N CYS A 3 0.29 12.46 9.90
CA CYS A 3 1.63 11.82 9.88
C CYS A 3 2.42 11.98 11.20
N ALA A 4 2.07 12.97 12.03
CA ALA A 4 2.68 13.18 13.34
C ALA A 4 2.03 12.34 14.46
N LEU A 5 0.82 11.81 14.21
CA LEU A 5 0.05 11.06 15.20
C LEU A 5 0.13 9.54 14.97
N ASN A 6 0.02 9.10 13.70
CA ASN A 6 0.18 7.69 13.34
C ASN A 6 0.67 7.57 11.88
N ARG A 7 1.99 7.48 11.71
CA ARG A 7 2.63 7.41 10.40
C ARG A 7 2.24 6.16 9.59
N PRO A 8 2.18 4.94 10.17
CA PRO A 8 1.68 3.76 9.46
C PRO A 8 0.25 3.93 8.95
N ALA A 9 -0.66 4.51 9.76
CA ALA A 9 -2.05 4.72 9.35
C ALA A 9 -2.17 5.70 8.18
N PHE A 10 -1.36 6.76 8.18
CA PHE A 10 -1.31 7.71 7.06
C PHE A 10 -0.92 7.03 5.74
N PHE A 11 0.14 6.20 5.73
CA PHE A 11 0.54 5.50 4.52
C PHE A 11 -0.44 4.40 4.12
N ALA A 12 -1.02 3.68 5.09
CA ALA A 12 -2.06 2.69 4.83
C ALA A 12 -3.29 3.33 4.15
N GLU A 13 -3.72 4.49 4.61
CA GLU A 13 -4.83 5.25 4.01
C GLU A 13 -4.51 5.66 2.57
N ARG A 14 -3.31 6.21 2.34
CA ARG A 14 -2.90 6.61 0.99
C ARG A 14 -2.79 5.43 0.03
N LEU A 15 -2.30 4.29 0.49
CA LEU A 15 -2.27 3.07 -0.31
C LEU A 15 -3.69 2.61 -0.66
N TYR A 16 -4.61 2.66 0.30
CA TYR A 16 -6.00 2.24 0.05
C TYR A 16 -6.65 3.14 -1.01
N TYR A 17 -6.56 4.45 -0.86
CA TYR A 17 -7.14 5.38 -1.84
C TYR A 17 -6.43 5.35 -3.19
N SER A 18 -5.16 4.95 -3.26
CA SER A 18 -4.48 4.76 -4.55
C SER A 18 -5.03 3.58 -5.36
N MET A 19 -5.69 2.62 -4.72
CA MET A 19 -6.27 1.43 -5.36
C MET A 19 -7.81 1.38 -5.23
N LYS A 20 -8.43 2.40 -4.64
CA LYS A 20 -9.87 2.41 -4.40
C LYS A 20 -10.57 3.09 -5.57
N GLY A 21 -11.43 2.33 -6.26
CA GLY A 21 -12.33 2.88 -7.27
C GLY A 21 -11.97 2.37 -8.66
N ALA A 22 -12.26 3.17 -9.68
CA ALA A 22 -11.90 2.83 -11.05
C ALA A 22 -10.47 3.29 -11.36
N GLY A 23 -9.61 2.34 -11.73
CA GLY A 23 -8.20 2.57 -12.00
C GLY A 23 -7.35 2.67 -10.74
N THR A 24 -6.07 2.97 -10.94
CA THR A 24 -5.05 2.98 -9.90
C THR A 24 -4.24 4.28 -9.99
N ASP A 25 -4.00 4.96 -8.86
CA ASP A 25 -2.97 6.01 -8.78
C ASP A 25 -1.61 5.35 -8.61
N ASP A 26 -1.07 4.84 -9.72
CA ASP A 26 0.21 4.13 -9.80
C ASP A 26 1.36 4.96 -9.21
N SER A 27 1.34 6.27 -9.42
CA SER A 27 2.38 7.16 -8.92
C SER A 27 2.43 7.18 -7.39
N THR A 28 1.28 7.19 -6.73
CA THR A 28 1.22 7.09 -5.26
C THR A 28 1.55 5.69 -4.77
N LEU A 29 1.00 4.65 -5.41
CA LEU A 29 1.23 3.26 -5.04
C LEU A 29 2.73 2.92 -5.09
N ILE A 30 3.38 3.14 -6.23
CA ILE A 30 4.81 2.85 -6.45
C ILE A 30 5.66 3.65 -5.46
N ARG A 31 5.42 4.96 -5.34
CA ARG A 31 6.21 5.83 -4.48
C ARG A 31 6.18 5.34 -3.03
N ILE A 32 5.02 4.96 -2.50
CA ILE A 32 4.92 4.50 -1.12
C ILE A 32 5.55 3.11 -0.97
N VAL A 33 5.23 2.15 -1.84
CA VAL A 33 5.77 0.78 -1.76
C VAL A 33 7.30 0.80 -1.82
N VAL A 34 7.89 1.57 -2.73
CA VAL A 34 9.35 1.65 -2.89
C VAL A 34 9.99 2.40 -1.71
N THR A 35 9.54 3.61 -1.40
CA THR A 35 10.21 4.46 -0.39
C THR A 35 10.03 3.98 1.05
N ARG A 36 9.01 3.14 1.33
CA ARG A 36 8.74 2.62 2.69
C ARG A 36 9.16 1.17 2.89
N SER A 37 9.54 0.47 1.81
CA SER A 37 9.90 -0.97 1.81
C SER A 37 10.82 -1.38 2.96
N GLU A 38 11.91 -0.65 3.15
CA GLU A 38 12.94 -0.96 4.17
C GLU A 38 12.79 -0.15 5.47
N ILE A 39 11.75 0.69 5.59
CA ILE A 39 11.60 1.62 6.73
C ILE A 39 10.53 1.13 7.70
N ASP A 40 9.28 1.03 7.22
CA ASP A 40 8.13 0.69 8.06
C ASP A 40 6.99 -0.01 7.31
N LEU A 41 7.30 -0.65 6.17
CA LEU A 41 6.28 -1.33 5.36
C LEU A 41 5.57 -2.45 6.14
N VAL A 42 6.25 -3.12 7.06
CA VAL A 42 5.63 -4.14 7.93
C VAL A 42 4.53 -3.53 8.82
N GLN A 43 4.79 -2.39 9.47
CA GLN A 43 3.78 -1.71 10.29
C GLN A 43 2.65 -1.16 9.41
N ILE A 44 2.96 -0.65 8.22
CA ILE A 44 1.95 -0.18 7.26
C ILE A 44 1.03 -1.33 6.83
N LYS A 45 1.56 -2.53 6.53
CA LYS A 45 0.76 -3.71 6.18
C LYS A 45 -0.19 -4.13 7.29
N GLN A 46 0.30 -4.16 8.53
CA GLN A 46 -0.51 -4.49 9.71
C GLN A 46 -1.65 -3.48 9.89
N MET A 47 -1.32 -2.18 9.83
CA MET A 47 -2.29 -1.11 9.97
C MET A 47 -3.33 -1.11 8.83
N PHE A 48 -2.88 -1.32 7.59
CA PHE A 48 -3.76 -1.47 6.42
C PHE A 48 -4.78 -2.59 6.62
N THR A 49 -4.32 -3.74 7.12
CA THR A 49 -5.19 -4.89 7.39
C THR A 49 -6.21 -4.58 8.48
N GLN A 50 -5.80 -3.89 9.55
CA GLN A 50 -6.71 -3.47 10.63
C GLN A 50 -7.77 -2.47 10.13
N MET A 51 -7.39 -1.50 9.29
CA MET A 51 -8.28 -0.44 8.82
C MET A 51 -9.26 -0.92 7.75
N TYR A 52 -8.84 -1.81 6.84
CA TYR A 52 -9.60 -2.14 5.64
C TYR A 52 -10.02 -3.62 5.54
N GLN A 53 -9.69 -4.43 6.53
CA GLN A 53 -10.05 -5.86 6.61
C GLN A 53 -9.63 -6.66 5.36
N LYS A 54 -8.56 -6.19 4.69
CA LYS A 54 -7.92 -6.80 3.53
C LYS A 54 -6.42 -6.61 3.66
N THR A 55 -5.63 -7.59 3.23
CA THR A 55 -4.17 -7.39 3.21
C THR A 55 -3.78 -6.47 2.07
N LEU A 56 -2.68 -5.73 2.24
CA LEU A 56 -2.11 -4.88 1.19
C LEU A 56 -1.79 -5.69 -0.07
N ALA A 57 -1.24 -6.91 0.09
CA ALA A 57 -0.91 -7.79 -1.03
C ALA A 57 -2.15 -8.21 -1.83
N THR A 58 -3.25 -8.57 -1.14
CA THR A 58 -4.50 -8.94 -1.82
C THR A 58 -5.07 -7.75 -2.61
N MET A 59 -5.00 -6.54 -2.06
CA MET A 59 -5.47 -5.33 -2.75
C MET A 59 -4.64 -5.04 -4.01
N ILE A 60 -3.30 -5.10 -3.91
CA ILE A 60 -2.40 -4.92 -5.05
C ILE A 60 -2.66 -5.97 -6.13
N ALA A 61 -2.86 -7.23 -5.73
CA ALA A 61 -3.12 -8.31 -6.66
C ALA A 61 -4.44 -8.14 -7.43
N SER A 62 -5.46 -7.55 -6.81
CA SER A 62 -6.74 -7.27 -7.49
C SER A 62 -6.70 -6.05 -8.41
N ASP A 63 -5.89 -5.05 -8.07
CA ASP A 63 -5.94 -3.73 -8.73
C ASP A 63 -4.89 -3.57 -9.85
N THR A 64 -3.75 -4.25 -9.74
CA THR A 64 -2.64 -4.18 -10.71
C THR A 64 -2.57 -5.43 -11.58
N SER A 65 -1.79 -5.48 -12.67
CA SER A 65 -1.64 -6.69 -13.51
C SER A 65 -0.23 -6.85 -14.09
N GLY A 66 0.03 -8.00 -14.74
CA GLY A 66 1.29 -8.27 -15.44
C GLY A 66 2.52 -8.29 -14.53
N ASP A 67 3.67 -7.93 -15.09
CA ASP A 67 4.95 -7.89 -14.36
C ASP A 67 4.99 -6.76 -13.32
N TYR A 68 4.22 -5.69 -13.55
CA TYR A 68 4.03 -4.64 -12.56
C TYR A 68 3.46 -5.19 -11.23
N ARG A 69 2.41 -6.02 -11.31
CA ARG A 69 1.86 -6.72 -10.13
C ARG A 69 2.92 -7.58 -9.45
N LYS A 70 3.64 -8.40 -10.23
CA LYS A 70 4.67 -9.31 -9.69
C LYS A 70 5.74 -8.55 -8.93
N LEU A 71 6.21 -7.44 -9.49
CA LEU A 71 7.22 -6.58 -8.87
C LEU A 71 6.71 -5.99 -7.55
N LEU A 72 5.51 -5.41 -7.54
CA LEU A 72 4.94 -4.82 -6.33
C LEU A 72 4.75 -5.86 -5.23
N LEU A 73 4.23 -7.05 -5.57
CA LEU A 73 4.06 -8.14 -4.61
C LEU A 73 5.40 -8.65 -4.06
N ALA A 74 6.44 -8.72 -4.89
CA ALA A 74 7.78 -9.11 -4.46
C ALA A 74 8.38 -8.11 -3.44
N ILE A 75 8.13 -6.81 -3.60
CA ILE A 75 8.57 -5.79 -2.64
C ILE A 75 7.74 -5.84 -1.35
N VAL A 76 6.43 -6.07 -1.47
CA VAL A 76 5.51 -6.08 -0.33
C VAL A 76 5.74 -7.28 0.58
N GLY A 77 6.20 -8.41 0.04
CA GLY A 77 6.53 -9.63 0.79
C GLY A 77 5.30 -10.39 1.27
#